data_AF-A0A4Y2PZB1-F1
#
_entry.id   AF-A0A4Y2PZB1-F1
#
_cell.length_a   1.000
_cell.length_b   1.000
_cell.length_c   1.000
_cell.angle_alpha   90.00
_cell.angle_beta   90.00
_cell.angle_gamma   90.00
#
_symmetry.space_group_name_H-M   'P 1'
#
loop_
_entity.id
_entity.type
_entity.pdbx_description
1 polymer ?
#
loop_
_entity_poly.entity_id
_entity_poly.type
_entity_poly.pdbx_seq_one_letter_code
_entity_poly.pdbx_strand_id
1 'polypeptide(L)'
;MADDIFHRLQRHDKKIEYNDVIYNEALTKVEDEVFTITGKNLSSFGLSRPSRTNEVSNDLMQEMNYDTELLQQRLNELVPRLTPEQKTIFDNVLKPVESSEGGLYFLDAPGGTGKIFLLNILLAQIRKDKKVAIAVSSSGIAATLLDSGRTAYSVLQLPLNLAHEETPICNFPKNSERCRMLQNCKLLVWDECTMSHKRAVEALNRTMKDINNNQSIMGGMVVLMAGDFRQILSVITRGTPADEINACLKASPLWELVKKFNLTTNMRVQLFNDTESGEYAATLLKIGEGRFKTDPNGMITLNGGF
;
A
#
# COMPACT_ATOMS: atom_id res chain seq x y z
N MET A 1 6.58 23.81 -2.59
CA MET A 1 6.62 22.98 -3.83
C MET A 1 8.04 22.72 -4.29
N ALA A 2 8.80 23.73 -4.76
CA ALA A 2 10.19 23.52 -5.16
C ALA A 2 11.08 23.06 -3.99
N ASP A 3 10.88 23.61 -2.79
CA ASP A 3 11.63 23.22 -1.59
C ASP A 3 11.32 21.80 -1.14
N ASP A 4 10.05 21.37 -1.25
CA ASP A 4 9.64 19.99 -0.96
C ASP A 4 10.29 18.99 -1.92
N ILE A 5 10.41 19.38 -3.20
CA ILE A 5 11.08 18.60 -4.24
C ILE A 5 12.59 18.55 -3.96
N PHE A 6 13.20 19.69 -3.63
CA PHE A 6 14.61 19.78 -3.25
C PHE A 6 14.92 18.86 -2.07
N HIS A 7 14.17 18.96 -0.97
CA HIS A 7 14.36 18.09 0.19
C HIS A 7 14.10 16.62 -0.10
N ARG A 8 13.18 16.30 -1.02
CA ARG A 8 12.95 14.94 -1.50
C ARG A 8 14.17 14.39 -2.23
N LEU A 9 14.74 15.14 -3.17
CA LEU A 9 15.90 14.69 -3.95
C LEU A 9 17.18 14.64 -3.11
N GLN A 10 17.32 15.54 -2.13
CA GLN A 10 18.47 15.59 -1.21
C GLN A 10 18.60 14.33 -0.35
N ARG A 11 17.51 13.56 -0.15
CA ARG A 11 17.56 12.26 0.53
C ARG A 11 18.32 11.19 -0.26
N HIS A 12 18.38 11.33 -1.58
CA HIS A 12 19.05 10.39 -2.49
C HIS A 12 20.43 10.90 -2.89
N ASP A 13 20.58 12.21 -3.11
CA ASP A 13 21.86 12.86 -3.37
C ASP A 13 22.07 14.06 -2.44
N LYS A 14 22.92 13.90 -1.44
CA LYS A 14 23.21 14.96 -0.45
C LYS A 14 23.91 16.19 -1.06
N LYS A 15 24.44 16.10 -2.28
CA LYS A 15 25.13 17.20 -2.97
C LYS A 15 24.24 17.94 -3.97
N ILE A 16 22.97 17.57 -4.09
CA ILE A 16 22.08 18.21 -5.03
C ILE A 16 21.85 19.69 -4.65
N GLU A 17 21.94 20.57 -5.64
CA GLU A 17 21.60 21.99 -5.54
C GLU A 17 20.31 22.26 -6.32
N TYR A 18 19.69 23.42 -6.10
CA TYR A 18 18.56 23.84 -6.94
C TYR A 18 19.00 23.92 -8.40
N ASN A 19 18.24 23.27 -9.26
CA ASN A 19 18.52 23.17 -10.69
C ASN A 19 17.23 23.22 -11.49
N ASP A 20 17.37 23.32 -12.82
CA ASP A 20 16.24 23.41 -13.74
C ASP A 20 15.28 22.22 -13.64
N VAL A 21 15.76 21.05 -13.20
CA VAL A 21 14.92 19.86 -12.97
C VAL A 21 13.95 20.09 -11.81
N ILE A 22 14.43 20.61 -10.69
CA ILE A 22 13.59 20.93 -9.51
C ILE A 22 12.55 21.99 -9.87
N TYR A 23 12.97 23.04 -10.60
CA TYR A 23 12.06 24.09 -11.01
C TYR A 23 11.03 23.59 -12.04
N ASN A 24 11.44 22.76 -13.01
CA ASN A 24 10.54 22.19 -14.00
C ASN A 24 9.51 21.23 -13.37
N GLU A 25 9.92 20.42 -12.38
CA GLU A 25 9.00 19.56 -11.63
C GLU A 25 8.01 20.40 -10.80
N ALA A 26 8.47 21.46 -10.15
CA ALA A 26 7.58 22.39 -9.44
C ALA A 26 6.58 23.04 -10.40
N LEU A 27 7.04 23.50 -11.56
CA LEU A 27 6.21 24.10 -12.61
C LEU A 27 5.19 23.11 -13.18
N THR A 28 5.56 21.83 -13.29
CA THR A 28 4.68 20.75 -13.75
C THR A 28 3.52 20.55 -12.78
N LYS A 29 3.81 20.47 -11.47
CA LYS A 29 2.76 20.34 -10.45
C LYS A 29 1.86 21.57 -10.40
N VAL A 30 2.42 22.77 -10.55
CA VAL A 30 1.62 24.00 -10.64
C VAL A 30 0.74 24.00 -11.89
N GLU A 31 1.24 23.58 -13.05
CA GLU A 31 0.42 23.49 -14.27
C GLU A 31 -0.70 22.46 -14.14
N ASP A 32 -0.45 21.30 -13.52
CA ASP A 32 -1.47 20.27 -13.32
C ASP A 32 -2.60 20.74 -12.39
N GLU A 33 -2.29 21.45 -11.30
CA GLU A 33 -3.29 22.06 -10.41
C GLU A 33 -4.10 23.15 -11.13
N VAL A 34 -3.42 24.05 -11.84
CA VAL A 34 -4.09 25.12 -12.61
C VAL A 34 -4.99 24.53 -13.70
N PHE A 35 -4.52 23.49 -14.40
CA PHE A 35 -5.32 22.82 -15.41
C PHE A 35 -6.54 22.13 -14.81
N THR A 36 -6.41 21.53 -13.63
CA THR A 36 -7.53 20.89 -12.92
C THR A 36 -8.60 21.91 -12.52
N ILE A 37 -8.18 23.11 -12.07
CA ILE A 37 -9.11 24.16 -11.64
C ILE A 37 -9.76 24.88 -12.82
N THR A 38 -8.99 25.15 -13.88
CA THR A 38 -9.38 26.12 -14.93
C THR A 38 -9.62 25.50 -16.30
N GLY A 39 -9.21 24.25 -16.51
CA GLY A 39 -9.17 23.60 -17.82
C GLY A 39 -8.16 24.21 -18.80
N LYS A 40 -7.31 25.14 -18.34
CA LYS A 40 -6.36 25.88 -19.16
C LYS A 40 -4.93 25.67 -18.66
N ASN A 41 -3.99 25.77 -19.58
CA ASN A 41 -2.56 25.61 -19.28
C ASN A 41 -1.95 26.91 -18.78
N LEU A 42 -0.76 26.86 -18.17
CA LEU A 42 -0.07 28.05 -17.64
C LEU A 42 0.17 29.14 -18.70
N SER A 43 0.44 28.74 -19.95
CA SER A 43 0.56 29.67 -21.07
C SER A 43 -0.68 30.53 -21.33
N SER A 44 -1.88 30.05 -20.99
CA SER A 44 -3.13 30.81 -21.11
C SER A 44 -3.21 31.96 -20.10
N PHE A 45 -2.30 31.99 -19.12
CA PHE A 45 -2.15 33.03 -18.11
C PHE A 45 -0.83 33.81 -18.28
N GLY A 46 -0.10 33.61 -19.38
CA GLY A 46 1.19 34.27 -19.63
C GLY A 46 2.36 33.72 -18.83
N LEU A 47 2.22 32.53 -18.23
CA LEU A 47 3.27 31.89 -17.43
C LEU A 47 4.06 30.87 -18.26
N SER A 48 5.33 30.67 -17.86
CA SER A 48 6.22 29.66 -18.45
C SER A 48 5.61 28.26 -18.33
N ARG A 49 5.79 27.42 -19.36
CA ARG A 49 5.33 26.04 -19.35
C ARG A 49 6.45 25.10 -18.94
N PRO A 50 6.13 24.01 -18.24
CA PRO A 50 7.10 22.96 -17.98
C PRO A 50 7.50 22.28 -19.30
N SER A 51 8.78 21.91 -19.41
CA SER A 51 9.23 20.97 -20.43
C SER A 51 8.68 19.59 -20.07
N ARG A 52 7.63 19.19 -20.79
CA ARG A 52 7.06 17.83 -20.78
C ARG A 52 7.59 17.06 -21.98
N THR A 53 8.90 16.94 -22.11
CA THR A 53 9.52 15.96 -23.02
C THR A 53 8.99 14.56 -22.69
N ASN A 54 9.08 13.57 -23.59
CA ASN A 54 8.69 12.16 -23.36
C ASN A 54 9.52 11.46 -22.25
N GLU A 55 10.01 12.24 -21.30
CA GLU A 55 10.71 11.87 -20.09
C GLU A 55 9.79 11.01 -19.23
N VAL A 56 10.34 9.87 -18.82
CA VAL A 56 9.79 8.98 -17.81
C VAL A 56 9.28 9.85 -16.65
N SER A 57 8.02 9.70 -16.25
CA SER A 57 7.41 10.50 -15.17
C SER A 57 8.32 10.51 -13.93
N ASN A 58 8.45 11.64 -13.21
CA ASN A 58 9.27 11.71 -12.00
C ASN A 58 8.83 10.71 -10.93
N ASP A 59 7.52 10.49 -10.77
CA ASP A 59 6.98 9.43 -9.91
C ASP A 59 7.42 8.02 -10.38
N LEU A 60 7.39 7.78 -11.69
CA LEU A 60 7.84 6.52 -12.30
C LEU A 60 9.36 6.34 -12.20
N MET A 61 10.15 7.38 -12.45
CA MET A 61 11.61 7.37 -12.27
C MET A 61 11.96 7.05 -10.83
N GLN A 62 11.25 7.66 -9.86
CA GLN A 62 11.48 7.38 -8.44
C GLN A 62 11.23 5.90 -8.10
N GLU A 63 10.19 5.29 -8.67
CA GLU A 63 9.90 3.86 -8.46
C GLU A 63 10.78 2.91 -9.28
N MET A 64 11.66 3.43 -10.14
CA MET A 64 12.61 2.63 -10.94
C MET A 64 14.08 2.89 -10.58
N ASN A 65 14.38 3.97 -9.85
CA ASN A 65 15.73 4.41 -9.53
C ASN A 65 16.24 3.82 -8.20
N TYR A 66 15.99 2.53 -8.00
CA TYR A 66 16.55 1.79 -6.87
C TYR A 66 17.95 1.25 -7.22
N ASP A 67 18.84 1.21 -6.22
CA ASP A 67 20.13 0.53 -6.35
C ASP A 67 19.89 -0.99 -6.42
N THR A 68 19.92 -1.52 -7.64
CA THR A 68 19.60 -2.91 -7.94
C THR A 68 20.62 -3.88 -7.35
N GLU A 69 21.89 -3.48 -7.26
CA GLU A 69 22.95 -4.32 -6.68
C GLU A 69 22.77 -4.43 -5.17
N LEU A 70 22.51 -3.31 -4.49
CA LEU A 70 22.23 -3.29 -3.06
C LEU A 70 20.95 -4.07 -2.73
N LEU A 71 19.89 -3.93 -3.54
CA LEU A 71 18.66 -4.71 -3.35
C LEU A 71 18.93 -6.21 -3.53
N GLN A 72 19.68 -6.61 -4.54
CA GLN A 72 20.01 -8.02 -4.78
C GLN A 72 20.85 -8.60 -3.63
N GLN A 73 21.83 -7.85 -3.10
CA GLN A 73 22.61 -8.25 -1.93
C GLN A 73 21.72 -8.45 -0.70
N ARG A 74 20.84 -7.48 -0.39
CA ARG A 74 19.88 -7.61 0.71
C ARG A 74 18.98 -8.82 0.55
N LEU A 75 18.46 -9.06 -0.66
CA LEU A 75 17.58 -10.20 -0.91
C LEU A 75 18.29 -11.54 -0.71
N ASN A 76 19.56 -11.65 -1.11
CA ASN A 76 20.35 -12.86 -0.89
C ASN A 76 20.50 -13.18 0.62
N GLU A 77 20.51 -12.17 1.48
CA GLU A 77 20.57 -12.33 2.93
C GLU A 77 19.19 -12.56 3.57
N LEU A 78 18.15 -11.86 3.08
CA LEU A 78 16.84 -11.81 3.73
C LEU A 78 15.89 -12.93 3.29
N VAL A 79 15.90 -13.32 2.01
CA VAL A 79 15.03 -14.39 1.49
C VAL A 79 15.26 -15.73 2.22
N PRO A 80 16.51 -16.16 2.52
CA PRO A 80 16.75 -17.37 3.31
C PRO A 80 16.22 -17.31 4.75
N ARG A 81 15.91 -16.11 5.28
CA ARG A 81 15.39 -15.92 6.65
C ARG A 81 13.87 -15.97 6.73
N LEU A 82 13.18 -16.08 5.60
CA LEU A 82 11.73 -16.27 5.57
C LEU A 82 11.37 -17.59 6.27
N THR A 83 10.31 -17.57 7.06
CA THR A 83 9.72 -18.83 7.54
C THR A 83 9.17 -19.64 6.35
N PRO A 84 8.98 -20.97 6.48
CA PRO A 84 8.38 -21.77 5.41
C PRO A 84 7.02 -21.24 4.92
N GLU A 85 6.21 -20.73 5.85
CA GLU A 85 4.91 -20.10 5.58
C GLU A 85 5.08 -18.81 4.77
N GLN A 86 5.97 -17.91 5.21
CA GLN A 86 6.28 -16.67 4.48
C GLN A 86 6.87 -16.93 3.10
N LYS A 87 7.75 -17.94 2.97
CA LYS A 87 8.34 -18.32 1.68
C LYS A 87 7.29 -18.83 0.70
N THR A 88 6.34 -19.63 1.19
CA THR A 88 5.21 -20.10 0.38
C THR A 88 4.38 -18.93 -0.14
N ILE A 89 4.11 -17.94 0.71
CA ILE A 89 3.36 -16.73 0.32
C ILE A 89 4.17 -15.90 -0.68
N PHE A 90 5.47 -15.71 -0.41
CA PHE A 90 6.40 -15.00 -1.29
C PHE A 90 6.35 -15.57 -2.71
N ASP A 91 6.48 -16.89 -2.86
CA ASP A 91 6.47 -17.56 -4.17
C ASP A 91 5.10 -17.46 -4.86
N ASN A 92 4.01 -17.63 -4.12
CA ASN A 92 2.66 -17.55 -4.67
C ASN A 92 2.26 -16.13 -5.11
N VAL A 93 2.79 -15.09 -4.46
CA VAL A 93 2.54 -13.69 -4.84
C VAL A 93 3.38 -13.31 -6.07
N LEU A 94 4.60 -13.82 -6.21
CA LEU A 94 5.48 -13.48 -7.34
C LEU A 94 5.08 -14.16 -8.65
N LYS A 95 4.62 -15.42 -8.60
CA LYS A 95 4.19 -16.16 -9.78
C LYS A 95 3.24 -15.38 -10.72
N PRO A 96 2.11 -14.80 -10.24
CA PRO A 96 1.22 -14.01 -11.08
C PRO A 96 1.80 -12.65 -11.52
N VAL A 97 2.80 -12.12 -10.79
CA VAL A 97 3.50 -10.89 -11.20
C VAL A 97 4.30 -11.14 -12.47
N GLU A 98 4.92 -12.32 -12.59
CA GLU A 98 5.71 -12.72 -13.76
C GLU A 98 4.84 -13.09 -14.96
N SER A 99 3.72 -13.78 -14.75
CA SER A 99 2.80 -14.15 -15.83
C SER A 99 1.85 -13.03 -16.29
N SER A 100 1.85 -11.88 -15.60
CA SER A 100 0.92 -10.75 -15.86
C SER A 100 -0.56 -11.14 -15.81
N GLU A 101 -0.90 -12.21 -15.09
CA GLU A 101 -2.28 -12.63 -14.81
C GLU A 101 -2.97 -11.70 -13.80
N GLY A 102 -2.18 -10.91 -13.07
CA GLY A 102 -2.65 -10.05 -11.99
C GLY A 102 -3.16 -10.86 -10.79
N GLY A 103 -3.89 -10.20 -9.90
CA GLY A 103 -4.60 -10.88 -8.83
C GLY A 103 -4.83 -10.02 -7.60
N LEU A 104 -5.79 -10.46 -6.79
CA LEU A 104 -6.14 -9.81 -5.54
C LEU A 104 -5.95 -10.78 -4.38
N TYR A 105 -5.08 -10.40 -3.46
CA TYR A 105 -4.66 -11.22 -2.33
C TYR A 105 -4.89 -10.49 -1.02
N PHE A 106 -5.19 -11.25 0.04
CA PHE A 106 -5.21 -10.75 1.41
C PHE A 106 -4.35 -11.61 2.31
N LEU A 107 -3.44 -10.97 3.04
CA LEU A 107 -2.57 -11.55 4.04
C LEU A 107 -3.12 -11.23 5.43
N ASP A 108 -3.76 -12.22 6.06
CA ASP A 108 -4.13 -12.16 7.47
C ASP A 108 -2.89 -12.39 8.33
N ALA A 109 -2.41 -11.35 8.99
CA ALA A 109 -1.14 -11.38 9.69
C ALA A 109 -1.29 -10.77 11.10
N PRO A 110 -1.50 -11.62 12.12
CA PRO A 110 -1.42 -11.23 13.52
C PRO A 110 -0.13 -10.49 13.88
N GLY A 111 -0.20 -9.72 14.97
CA GLY A 111 0.97 -9.05 15.55
C GLY A 111 2.13 -10.03 15.80
N GLY A 112 3.33 -9.65 15.38
CA GLY A 112 4.55 -10.43 15.61
C GLY A 112 4.86 -11.50 14.55
N THR A 113 4.02 -11.67 13.53
CA THR A 113 4.21 -12.69 12.48
C THR A 113 5.18 -12.32 11.35
N GLY A 114 5.80 -11.13 11.43
CA GLY A 114 6.75 -10.67 10.42
C GLY A 114 6.10 -10.15 9.13
N LYS A 115 4.83 -9.69 9.18
CA LYS A 115 4.11 -9.04 8.06
C LYS A 115 5.00 -8.07 7.28
N ILE A 116 5.47 -7.01 7.96
CA ILE A 116 6.27 -5.94 7.34
C ILE A 116 7.55 -6.48 6.69
N PHE A 117 8.21 -7.46 7.32
CA PHE A 117 9.40 -8.09 6.79
C PHE A 117 9.12 -8.76 5.44
N LEU A 118 8.05 -9.57 5.36
CA LEU A 118 7.64 -10.20 4.11
C LEU A 118 7.25 -9.17 3.04
N LEU A 119 6.49 -8.13 3.41
CA LEU A 119 6.06 -7.08 2.48
C LEU A 119 7.24 -6.33 1.86
N ASN A 120 8.25 -5.97 2.65
CA ASN A 120 9.45 -5.29 2.15
C ASN A 120 10.31 -6.18 1.25
N ILE A 121 10.42 -7.49 1.55
CA ILE A 121 11.14 -8.43 0.68
C ILE A 121 10.42 -8.58 -0.67
N LEU A 122 9.08 -8.66 -0.69
CA LEU A 122 8.30 -8.69 -1.93
C LEU A 122 8.51 -7.43 -2.77
N LEU A 123 8.48 -6.25 -2.13
CA LEU A 123 8.76 -4.97 -2.81
C LEU A 123 10.18 -4.95 -3.39
N ALA A 124 11.18 -5.33 -2.59
CA ALA A 124 12.57 -5.39 -3.02
C ALA A 124 12.78 -6.36 -4.19
N GLN A 125 12.13 -7.53 -4.15
CA GLN A 125 12.24 -8.55 -5.20
C GLN A 125 11.81 -8.04 -6.57
N ILE A 126 10.76 -7.22 -6.64
CA ILE A 126 10.30 -6.61 -7.90
C ILE A 126 11.21 -5.45 -8.30
N ARG A 127 11.56 -4.58 -7.34
CA ARG A 127 12.37 -3.38 -7.57
C ARG A 127 13.80 -3.68 -8.02
N LYS A 128 14.37 -4.82 -7.63
CA LYS A 128 15.72 -5.25 -8.07
C LYS A 128 15.82 -5.39 -9.60
N ASP A 129 14.71 -5.68 -10.27
CA ASP A 129 14.63 -5.82 -11.73
C ASP A 129 14.23 -4.49 -12.41
N LYS A 130 14.29 -3.35 -11.70
CA LYS A 130 13.80 -2.03 -12.14
C LYS A 130 12.32 -2.01 -12.53
N LYS A 131 11.53 -2.96 -12.01
CA LYS A 131 10.08 -2.98 -12.17
C LYS A 131 9.43 -2.15 -11.05
N VAL A 132 8.28 -1.57 -11.35
CA VAL A 132 7.54 -0.72 -10.40
C VAL A 132 6.81 -1.60 -9.39
N ALA A 133 7.13 -1.41 -8.11
CA ALA A 133 6.39 -1.97 -6.99
C ALA A 133 6.03 -0.85 -6.00
N ILE A 134 4.73 -0.70 -5.74
CA ILE A 134 4.19 0.41 -4.96
C ILE A 134 3.86 -0.08 -3.56
N ALA A 135 4.34 0.66 -2.56
CA ALA A 135 4.07 0.42 -1.16
C ALA A 135 3.09 1.47 -0.62
N VAL A 136 1.91 1.04 -0.20
CA VAL A 136 0.93 1.91 0.46
C VAL A 136 0.51 1.37 1.82
N SER A 137 0.07 2.28 2.69
CA SER A 137 -0.62 1.92 3.93
C SER A 137 -1.83 2.81 4.16
N SER A 138 -2.82 2.32 4.91
CA SER A 138 -3.97 3.13 5.34
C SER A 138 -3.58 4.24 6.32
N SER A 139 -2.47 4.09 7.06
CA SER A 139 -1.98 5.08 8.04
C SER A 139 -0.60 5.61 7.65
N GLY A 140 -0.36 6.90 7.93
CA GLY A 140 0.93 7.54 7.67
C GLY A 140 2.07 6.92 8.47
N ILE A 141 1.81 6.50 9.70
CA ILE A 141 2.84 5.86 10.56
C ILE A 141 3.17 4.46 10.06
N ALA A 142 2.16 3.67 9.67
CA ALA A 142 2.41 2.34 9.12
C ALA A 142 3.10 2.40 7.75
N ALA A 143 2.83 3.45 6.95
CA ALA A 143 3.53 3.67 5.69
C ALA A 143 5.06 3.83 5.87
N THR A 144 5.54 4.40 6.98
CA THR A 144 6.99 4.58 7.19
C THR A 144 7.74 3.27 7.44
N LEU A 145 7.02 2.19 7.76
CA LEU A 145 7.59 0.85 7.96
C LEU A 145 7.83 0.11 6.63
N LEU A 146 7.22 0.58 5.54
CA LEU A 146 7.42 0.04 4.20
C LEU A 146 8.50 0.85 3.47
N ASP A 147 9.35 0.16 2.72
CA ASP A 147 10.37 0.82 1.89
C ASP A 147 9.69 1.68 0.81
N SER A 148 9.99 2.98 0.81
CA SER A 148 9.31 4.00 0.01
C SER A 148 7.78 4.08 0.23
N GLY A 149 7.31 3.65 1.41
CA GLY A 149 5.90 3.61 1.74
C GLY A 149 5.25 4.99 1.84
N ARG A 150 4.02 5.09 1.35
CA ARG A 150 3.19 6.30 1.36
C ARG A 150 1.77 5.95 1.78
N THR A 151 0.94 6.93 2.11
CA THR A 151 -0.47 6.64 2.41
C THR A 151 -1.23 6.28 1.13
N ALA A 152 -2.15 5.32 1.22
CA ALA A 152 -2.98 4.91 0.09
C ALA A 152 -3.78 6.08 -0.49
N TYR A 153 -4.33 6.93 0.38
CA TYR A 153 -5.02 8.16 -0.02
C TYR A 153 -4.14 9.09 -0.88
N SER A 154 -2.86 9.26 -0.53
CA SER A 154 -1.94 10.13 -1.28
C SER A 154 -1.53 9.52 -2.62
N VAL A 155 -1.18 8.22 -2.63
CA VAL A 155 -0.70 7.54 -3.84
C VAL A 155 -1.83 7.32 -4.84
N LEU A 156 -3.01 6.94 -4.37
CA LEU A 156 -4.14 6.62 -5.22
C LEU A 156 -5.07 7.83 -5.46
N GLN A 157 -4.86 8.96 -4.76
CA GLN A 157 -5.79 10.11 -4.78
C GLN A 157 -7.24 9.66 -4.57
N LEU A 158 -7.45 8.85 -3.53
CA LEU A 158 -8.79 8.39 -3.17
C LEU A 158 -9.67 9.58 -2.76
N PRO A 159 -10.95 9.58 -3.15
CA PRO A 159 -11.90 10.57 -2.66
C PRO A 159 -11.92 10.57 -1.12
N LEU A 160 -11.96 11.76 -0.51
CA LEU A 160 -12.01 11.86 0.95
C LEU A 160 -13.30 11.25 1.52
N ASN A 161 -14.38 11.29 0.75
CA ASN A 161 -15.70 10.86 1.19
C ASN A 161 -16.19 9.56 0.53
N LEU A 162 -15.42 8.48 0.69
CA LEU A 162 -15.74 7.17 0.12
C LEU A 162 -17.11 6.64 0.56
N ALA A 163 -17.59 6.97 1.76
CA ALA A 163 -18.86 6.46 2.30
C ALA A 163 -20.10 7.01 1.55
N HIS A 164 -19.97 8.15 0.88
CA HIS A 164 -21.08 8.78 0.16
C HIS A 164 -20.99 8.65 -1.37
N GLU A 165 -19.89 8.13 -1.91
CA GLU A 165 -19.74 7.84 -3.34
C GLU A 165 -20.06 6.38 -3.64
N GLU A 166 -21.07 6.11 -4.47
CA GLU A 166 -21.45 4.73 -4.81
C GLU A 166 -20.42 4.04 -5.71
N THR A 167 -19.88 4.75 -6.70
CA THR A 167 -18.91 4.23 -7.67
C THR A 167 -17.63 5.08 -7.68
N PRO A 168 -16.88 5.12 -6.56
CA PRO A 168 -15.69 5.95 -6.49
C PRO A 168 -14.62 5.42 -7.43
N ILE A 169 -13.79 6.36 -7.88
CA ILE A 169 -12.59 6.15 -8.68
C ILE A 169 -11.44 6.96 -8.06
N CYS A 170 -10.22 6.56 -8.34
CA CYS A 170 -9.04 7.36 -8.01
C CYS A 170 -9.04 8.68 -8.80
N ASN A 171 -8.81 9.81 -8.12
CA ASN A 171 -8.98 11.15 -8.69
C ASN A 171 -7.68 11.70 -9.30
N PHE A 172 -7.21 11.08 -10.39
CA PHE A 172 -6.12 11.61 -11.22
C PHE A 172 -6.45 11.59 -12.71
N PRO A 173 -5.96 12.56 -13.51
CA PRO A 173 -6.09 12.54 -14.97
C PRO A 173 -5.37 11.34 -15.62
N LYS A 174 -5.90 10.81 -16.73
CA LYS A 174 -5.27 9.69 -17.48
C LYS A 174 -3.89 10.02 -18.04
N ASN A 175 -3.61 11.29 -18.32
CA ASN A 175 -2.33 11.78 -18.82
C ASN A 175 -1.33 12.13 -17.69
N SER A 176 -1.72 11.96 -16.42
CA SER A 176 -0.87 12.28 -15.28
C SER A 176 0.29 11.30 -15.11
N GLU A 177 1.33 11.78 -14.43
CA GLU A 177 2.47 10.98 -13.97
C GLU A 177 2.05 9.76 -13.15
N ARG A 178 1.16 9.98 -12.18
CA ARG A 178 0.60 8.92 -11.31
C ARG A 178 -0.11 7.84 -12.10
N CYS A 179 -0.87 8.20 -13.14
CA CYS A 179 -1.49 7.23 -14.04
C CYS A 179 -0.44 6.33 -14.68
N ARG A 180 0.62 6.91 -15.25
CA ARG A 180 1.72 6.14 -15.87
C ARG A 180 2.45 5.26 -14.86
N MET A 181 2.69 5.75 -13.65
CA MET A 181 3.29 4.95 -12.57
C MET A 181 2.41 3.72 -12.26
N LEU A 182 1.10 3.90 -12.10
CA LEU A 182 0.17 2.81 -11.80
C LEU A 182 0.01 1.83 -12.98
N GLN A 183 0.00 2.32 -14.23
CA GLN A 183 -0.02 1.46 -15.43
C GLN A 183 1.22 0.55 -15.52
N ASN A 184 2.37 1.02 -15.04
CA ASN A 184 3.62 0.24 -15.02
C ASN A 184 3.79 -0.60 -13.74
N CYS A 185 2.94 -0.42 -12.75
CA CYS A 185 3.00 -1.12 -11.47
C CYS A 185 2.73 -2.62 -11.64
N LYS A 186 3.67 -3.44 -11.17
CA LYS A 186 3.57 -4.90 -11.21
C LYS A 186 3.01 -5.47 -9.92
N LEU A 187 3.34 -4.84 -8.80
CA LEU A 187 2.89 -5.23 -7.47
C LEU A 187 2.54 -3.98 -6.65
N LEU A 188 1.31 -3.93 -6.14
CA LEU A 188 0.92 -2.97 -5.11
C LEU A 188 0.71 -3.71 -3.79
N VAL A 189 1.48 -3.34 -2.78
CA VAL A 189 1.31 -3.81 -1.40
C VAL A 189 0.54 -2.76 -0.62
N TRP A 190 -0.53 -3.18 0.06
CA TRP A 190 -1.36 -2.31 0.89
C TRP A 190 -1.39 -2.81 2.33
N ASP A 191 -0.61 -2.16 3.21
CA ASP A 191 -0.56 -2.47 4.63
C ASP A 191 -1.64 -1.76 5.45
N GLU A 192 -2.01 -2.37 6.58
CA GLU A 192 -3.14 -1.96 7.42
C GLU A 192 -4.43 -1.76 6.61
N CYS A 193 -4.64 -2.60 5.61
CA CYS A 193 -5.76 -2.46 4.68
C CYS A 193 -7.12 -2.66 5.38
N THR A 194 -7.16 -3.36 6.52
CA THR A 194 -8.36 -3.54 7.35
C THR A 194 -8.95 -2.23 7.88
N MET A 195 -8.13 -1.18 8.00
CA MET A 195 -8.56 0.17 8.34
C MET A 195 -9.17 0.94 7.16
N SER A 196 -9.00 0.46 5.92
CA SER A 196 -9.52 1.11 4.72
C SER A 196 -10.96 0.72 4.43
N HIS A 197 -11.77 1.71 4.05
CA HIS A 197 -13.13 1.49 3.59
C HIS A 197 -13.10 0.63 2.31
N LYS A 198 -14.02 -0.35 2.17
CA LYS A 198 -14.10 -1.27 1.03
C LYS A 198 -14.04 -0.59 -0.33
N ARG A 199 -14.73 0.53 -0.43
CA ARG A 199 -14.81 1.36 -1.63
C ARG A 199 -13.46 1.91 -2.08
N ALA A 200 -12.45 2.00 -1.21
CA ALA A 200 -11.09 2.36 -1.60
C ALA A 200 -10.47 1.30 -2.53
N VAL A 201 -10.65 0.03 -2.19
CA VAL A 201 -10.17 -1.12 -2.99
C VAL A 201 -11.00 -1.25 -4.27
N GLU A 202 -12.30 -0.99 -4.19
CA GLU A 202 -13.17 -0.97 -5.38
C GLU A 202 -12.81 0.16 -6.34
N ALA A 203 -12.49 1.36 -5.83
CA ALA A 203 -12.02 2.49 -6.61
C ALA A 203 -10.72 2.16 -7.32
N LEU A 204 -9.75 1.57 -6.61
CA LEU A 204 -8.51 1.09 -7.21
C LEU A 204 -8.79 0.10 -8.34
N ASN A 205 -9.65 -0.89 -8.12
CA ASN A 205 -10.00 -1.87 -9.15
C ASN A 205 -10.63 -1.22 -10.38
N ARG A 206 -11.62 -0.33 -10.20
CA ARG A 206 -12.28 0.37 -11.32
C ARG A 206 -11.29 1.23 -12.11
N THR A 207 -10.46 2.00 -11.40
CA THR A 207 -9.43 2.83 -12.03
C THR A 207 -8.41 1.98 -12.79
N MET A 208 -7.89 0.91 -12.21
CA MET A 208 -6.90 0.06 -12.89
C MET A 208 -7.47 -0.58 -14.16
N LYS A 209 -8.74 -1.02 -14.13
CA LYS A 209 -9.41 -1.55 -15.33
C LYS A 209 -9.50 -0.50 -16.44
N ASP A 210 -9.83 0.74 -16.08
CA ASP A 210 -9.99 1.85 -17.01
C ASP A 210 -8.64 2.32 -17.60
N ILE A 211 -7.61 2.52 -16.77
CA ILE A 211 -6.31 3.02 -17.24
C ILE A 211 -5.52 1.96 -18.03
N ASN A 212 -5.71 0.67 -17.74
CA ASN A 212 -5.05 -0.41 -18.48
C ASN A 212 -5.88 -0.95 -19.64
N ASN A 213 -7.12 -0.46 -19.83
CA ASN A 213 -8.10 -1.03 -20.76
C ASN A 213 -8.20 -2.57 -20.63
N ASN A 214 -8.21 -3.06 -19.39
CA ASN A 214 -8.17 -4.49 -19.07
C ASN A 214 -9.25 -4.81 -18.04
N GLN A 215 -10.24 -5.62 -18.42
CA GLN A 215 -11.39 -5.94 -17.55
C GLN A 215 -11.07 -6.96 -16.45
N SER A 216 -9.87 -7.52 -16.43
CA SER A 216 -9.39 -8.42 -15.37
C SER A 216 -9.36 -7.73 -14.01
N ILE A 217 -9.38 -8.50 -12.93
CA ILE A 217 -9.27 -7.97 -11.57
C ILE A 217 -8.02 -7.07 -11.44
N MET A 218 -8.18 -5.91 -10.83
CA MET A 218 -7.13 -4.88 -10.68
C MET A 218 -6.45 -4.48 -12.00
N GLY A 219 -7.13 -4.60 -13.13
CA GLY A 219 -6.57 -4.27 -14.45
C GLY A 219 -5.33 -5.08 -14.83
N GLY A 220 -5.16 -6.29 -14.25
CA GLY A 220 -3.98 -7.14 -14.46
C GLY A 220 -2.80 -6.86 -13.51
N MET A 221 -2.93 -5.91 -12.57
CA MET A 221 -1.95 -5.68 -11.51
C MET A 221 -2.13 -6.71 -10.38
N VAL A 222 -1.04 -7.10 -9.72
CA VAL A 222 -1.11 -7.86 -8.47
C VAL A 222 -1.25 -6.89 -7.30
N VAL A 223 -2.29 -7.08 -6.49
CA VAL A 223 -2.53 -6.33 -5.26
C VAL A 223 -2.48 -7.30 -4.08
N LEU A 224 -1.54 -7.05 -3.16
CA LEU A 224 -1.45 -7.75 -1.88
C LEU A 224 -1.90 -6.81 -0.76
N MET A 225 -3.12 -7.01 -0.29
CA MET A 225 -3.61 -6.37 0.92
C MET A 225 -3.10 -7.14 2.14
N ALA A 226 -2.70 -6.44 3.19
CA ALA A 226 -2.26 -7.05 4.43
C ALA A 226 -2.84 -6.31 5.63
N GLY A 227 -3.12 -7.06 6.69
CA GLY A 227 -3.65 -6.48 7.92
C GLY A 227 -4.15 -7.54 8.87
N ASP A 228 -4.86 -7.09 9.89
CA ASP A 228 -5.38 -7.91 10.96
C ASP A 228 -6.81 -7.45 11.30
N PHE A 229 -7.81 -8.25 10.94
CA PHE A 229 -9.22 -7.93 11.23
C PHE A 229 -9.56 -8.03 12.72
N ARG A 230 -8.64 -8.55 13.54
CA ARG A 230 -8.74 -8.59 15.01
C ARG A 230 -8.28 -7.26 15.62
N GLN A 231 -7.83 -6.31 14.80
CA GLN A 231 -7.45 -4.94 15.21
C GLN A 231 -8.51 -3.92 14.75
N ILE A 232 -8.06 -2.73 14.36
CA ILE A 232 -8.91 -1.58 14.06
C ILE A 232 -9.56 -1.74 12.67
N LEU A 233 -10.88 -1.57 12.62
CA LEU A 233 -11.66 -1.50 11.37
C LEU A 233 -11.72 -0.07 10.82
N SER A 234 -12.36 0.11 9.67
CA SER A 234 -12.59 1.44 9.10
C SER A 234 -13.36 2.36 10.04
N VAL A 235 -12.86 3.57 10.22
CA VAL A 235 -13.52 4.59 11.05
C VAL A 235 -14.68 5.22 10.27
N ILE A 236 -15.90 5.08 10.78
CA ILE A 236 -17.11 5.72 10.25
C ILE A 236 -17.60 6.77 11.23
N THR A 237 -17.37 8.04 10.92
CA THR A 237 -17.76 9.16 11.78
C THR A 237 -19.27 9.17 11.99
N ARG A 238 -19.71 9.02 13.25
CA ARG A 238 -21.14 8.93 13.63
C ARG A 238 -21.88 7.74 12.99
N GLY A 239 -21.15 6.70 12.59
CA GLY A 239 -21.73 5.47 12.05
C GLY A 239 -22.29 4.55 13.14
N THR A 240 -23.17 3.67 12.72
CA THR A 240 -23.65 2.53 13.51
C THR A 240 -22.71 1.32 13.32
N PRO A 241 -22.81 0.28 14.18
CA PRO A 241 -22.08 -0.97 13.95
C PRO A 241 -22.38 -1.60 12.57
N ALA A 242 -23.60 -1.41 12.04
CA ALA A 242 -23.95 -1.87 10.71
C ALA A 242 -23.20 -1.11 9.61
N ASP A 243 -22.96 0.19 9.81
CA ASP A 243 -22.18 1.02 8.88
C ASP A 243 -20.70 0.60 8.87
N GLU A 244 -20.13 0.28 10.04
CA GLU A 244 -18.76 -0.24 10.14
C GLU A 244 -18.60 -1.59 9.43
N ILE A 245 -19.55 -2.51 9.64
CA ILE A 245 -19.57 -3.80 8.94
C ILE A 245 -19.72 -3.59 7.43
N ASN A 246 -20.59 -2.67 7.01
CA ASN A 246 -20.77 -2.36 5.59
C ASN A 246 -19.53 -1.70 4.99
N ALA A 247 -18.78 -0.91 5.75
CA ALA A 247 -17.53 -0.29 5.32
C ALA A 247 -16.37 -1.29 5.23
N CYS A 248 -16.42 -2.38 5.98
CA CYS A 248 -15.36 -3.38 6.04
C CYS A 248 -15.05 -3.99 4.67
N LEU A 249 -13.77 -4.26 4.40
CA LEU A 249 -13.31 -4.93 3.17
C LEU A 249 -14.09 -6.22 2.86
N LYS A 250 -14.46 -6.98 3.90
CA LYS A 250 -15.21 -8.23 3.77
C LYS A 250 -16.61 -8.05 3.18
N ALA A 251 -17.18 -6.85 3.26
CA ALA A 251 -18.47 -6.50 2.67
C ALA A 251 -18.35 -5.98 1.22
N SER A 252 -17.15 -5.99 0.62
CA SER A 252 -16.97 -5.70 -0.80
C SER A 252 -17.34 -6.92 -1.65
N PRO A 253 -17.98 -6.72 -2.81
CA PRO A 253 -18.12 -7.79 -3.81
C PRO A 253 -16.77 -8.36 -4.28
N LEU A 254 -15.69 -7.55 -4.21
CA LEU A 254 -14.35 -8.02 -4.56
C LEU A 254 -13.81 -9.06 -3.58
N TRP A 255 -14.33 -9.12 -2.36
CA TRP A 255 -13.83 -10.02 -1.32
C TRP A 255 -13.98 -11.51 -1.69
N GLU A 256 -14.99 -11.86 -2.49
CA GLU A 256 -15.18 -13.22 -3.00
C GLU A 256 -14.07 -13.65 -3.95
N LEU A 257 -13.41 -12.69 -4.61
CA LEU A 257 -12.30 -12.91 -5.54
C LEU A 257 -10.93 -12.89 -4.86
N VAL A 258 -10.88 -12.55 -3.56
CA VAL A 258 -9.64 -12.44 -2.80
C VAL A 258 -9.09 -13.82 -2.47
N LYS A 259 -7.87 -14.10 -2.92
CA LYS A 259 -7.08 -15.24 -2.46
C LYS A 259 -6.45 -14.93 -1.11
N LYS A 260 -6.65 -15.79 -0.12
CA LYS A 260 -6.30 -15.53 1.28
C LYS A 260 -5.05 -16.31 1.67
N PHE A 261 -4.13 -15.62 2.32
CA PHE A 261 -2.98 -16.18 3.00
C PHE A 261 -3.06 -15.84 4.48
N ASN A 262 -2.50 -16.71 5.32
CA ASN A 262 -2.42 -16.46 6.76
C ASN A 262 -0.96 -16.57 7.16
N LEU A 263 -0.55 -15.74 8.12
CA LEU A 263 0.65 -15.96 8.91
C LEU A 263 0.25 -16.39 10.30
N THR A 264 0.80 -17.48 10.78
CA THR A 264 0.44 -18.06 12.08
C THR A 264 1.64 -18.11 13.02
N THR A 265 2.85 -18.12 12.47
CA THR A 265 4.08 -18.21 13.25
C THR A 265 4.45 -16.85 13.87
N ASN A 266 4.37 -16.73 15.19
CA ASN A 266 4.82 -15.52 15.89
C ASN A 266 6.35 -15.50 16.00
N MET A 267 6.98 -14.79 15.06
CA MET A 267 8.44 -14.67 14.99
C MET A 267 9.03 -13.90 16.19
N ARG A 268 8.29 -12.95 16.77
CA ARG A 268 8.78 -12.20 17.94
C ARG A 268 9.01 -13.15 19.11
N VAL A 269 8.07 -14.04 19.38
CA VAL A 269 8.19 -15.04 20.45
C VAL A 269 9.31 -16.03 20.14
N GLN A 270 9.40 -16.51 18.90
CA GLN A 270 10.43 -17.47 18.49
C GLN A 270 11.86 -16.91 18.59
N LEU A 271 12.06 -15.65 18.21
CA LEU A 271 13.40 -15.04 18.21
C LEU A 271 13.91 -14.75 19.63
N PHE A 272 13.03 -14.44 20.57
CA PHE A 272 13.40 -14.13 21.95
C PHE A 272 13.28 -15.33 22.90
N ASN A 273 12.74 -16.46 22.42
CA ASN A 273 12.53 -17.71 23.17
C ASN A 273 11.86 -17.50 24.54
N ASP A 274 10.92 -16.55 24.59
CA ASP A 274 10.24 -16.11 25.79
C ASP A 274 8.86 -16.78 25.86
N THR A 275 8.76 -17.79 26.74
CA THR A 275 7.54 -18.57 26.96
C THR A 275 6.38 -17.70 27.44
N GLU A 276 6.62 -16.72 28.31
CA GLU A 276 5.58 -15.82 28.84
C GLU A 276 5.02 -14.91 27.74
N SER A 277 5.91 -14.34 26.91
CA SER A 277 5.49 -13.60 25.70
C SER A 277 4.68 -14.46 24.73
N GLY A 278 4.97 -15.76 24.66
CA GLY A 278 4.22 -16.72 23.86
C GLY A 278 2.79 -16.93 24.36
N GLU A 279 2.62 -17.15 25.65
CA GLU A 279 1.31 -17.30 26.29
C GLU A 279 0.49 -16.01 26.22
N TYR A 280 1.14 -14.87 26.40
CA TYR A 280 0.52 -13.56 26.25
C TYR A 280 0.01 -13.34 24.82
N ALA A 281 0.84 -13.60 23.81
CA ALA A 281 0.45 -13.47 22.41
C ALA A 281 -0.71 -14.43 22.04
N ALA A 282 -0.68 -15.67 22.54
CA ALA A 282 -1.76 -16.62 22.34
C ALA A 282 -3.07 -16.16 23.00
N THR A 283 -2.97 -15.51 24.16
CA THR A 283 -4.12 -14.91 24.87
C THR A 283 -4.71 -13.76 24.07
N LEU A 284 -3.88 -12.82 23.59
CA LEU A 284 -4.34 -11.72 22.73
C LEU A 284 -5.05 -12.21 21.47
N LEU A 285 -4.55 -13.28 20.85
CA LEU A 285 -5.20 -13.92 19.70
C LEU A 285 -6.60 -14.45 20.06
N LYS A 286 -6.72 -15.20 21.17
CA LYS A 286 -8.02 -15.72 21.64
C LYS A 286 -9.01 -14.59 21.92
N ILE A 287 -8.54 -13.47 22.48
CA ILE A 287 -9.37 -12.28 22.72
C ILE A 287 -9.84 -11.70 21.38
N GLY A 288 -8.91 -11.46 20.44
CA GLY A 288 -9.23 -10.87 19.14
C GLY A 288 -10.16 -11.73 18.27
N GLU A 289 -10.16 -13.04 18.47
CA GLU A 289 -11.07 -13.96 17.78
C GLU A 289 -12.40 -14.20 18.52
N GLY A 290 -12.61 -13.56 19.67
CA GLY A 290 -13.81 -13.76 20.50
C GLY A 290 -13.91 -15.16 21.13
N ARG A 291 -12.78 -15.86 21.29
CA ARG A 291 -12.70 -17.20 21.88
C ARG A 291 -12.33 -17.21 23.36
N PHE A 292 -12.01 -16.03 23.91
CA PHE A 292 -11.71 -15.88 25.33
C PHE A 292 -12.99 -15.85 26.17
N LYS A 293 -12.99 -16.47 27.35
CA LYS A 293 -14.17 -16.52 28.22
C LYS A 293 -14.53 -15.11 28.69
N THR A 294 -15.79 -14.76 28.53
CA THR A 294 -16.38 -13.52 29.03
C THR A 294 -17.35 -13.80 30.18
N ASP A 295 -17.55 -12.81 31.03
CA ASP A 295 -18.62 -12.82 32.03
C ASP A 295 -20.00 -12.56 31.37
N PRO A 296 -21.12 -12.61 32.12
CA PRO A 296 -22.45 -12.31 31.58
C PRO A 296 -22.63 -10.92 30.97
N ASN A 297 -21.73 -9.97 31.29
CA ASN A 297 -21.73 -8.62 30.74
C ASN A 297 -20.84 -8.48 29.50
N GLY A 298 -20.21 -9.58 29.05
CA GLY A 298 -19.28 -9.57 27.91
C GLY A 298 -17.87 -9.08 28.25
N MET A 299 -17.54 -8.93 29.54
CA MET A 299 -16.23 -8.43 29.99
C MET A 299 -15.24 -9.56 30.18
N ILE A 300 -13.96 -9.27 29.96
CA ILE A 300 -12.84 -10.20 30.17
C ILE A 300 -12.12 -9.83 31.47
N THR A 301 -11.95 -10.79 32.36
CA THR A 301 -11.09 -10.63 33.55
C THR A 301 -9.66 -11.01 33.21
N LEU A 302 -8.76 -10.03 33.29
CA LEU A 302 -7.32 -10.27 33.20
C LEU A 302 -6.78 -10.52 34.60
N ASN A 303 -6.32 -11.74 34.87
CA ASN A 303 -5.63 -12.04 36.12
C ASN A 303 -4.25 -11.35 36.07
N GLY A 304 -3.97 -10.48 37.04
CA GLY A 304 -2.84 -9.52 37.03
C GLY A 304 -1.42 -10.10 37.14
N GLY A 305 -1.14 -11.23 36.49
CA GLY A 305 0.22 -11.78 36.33
C GLY A 305 0.77 -11.52 34.94
N PHE A 306 0.86 -10.24 34.54
CA PHE A 306 1.65 -9.81 33.39
C PHE A 306 2.98 -9.23 33.87
#